data_AF-A0A3B7LTM0-F1
#
_entry.id   AF-A0A3B7LTM0-F1
#
_cell.length_a   1.000
_cell.length_b   1.000
_cell.length_c   1.000
_cell.angle_alpha   90.00
_cell.angle_beta   90.00
_cell.angle_gamma   90.00
#
_symmetry.space_group_name_H-M   'P 1'
#
loop_
_entity.id
_entity.type
_entity.pdbx_description
1 polymer ?
#
loop_
_entity_poly.entity_id
_entity_poly.type
_entity_poly.pdbx_seq_one_letter_code
_entity_poly.pdbx_strand_id
1 'polypeptide(L)'
;MRPVFAVVSGAVAGLIVSIVPAVLEKFKVDDVVDAVTVHGVCGAWGTLAAGLFFEKNMFSMEIVSVQAIGVAMAFVWGFGVAFMVFKLLDLMPGGIRVSSQHEQRGLDYIEHAELSYPEFQRDVTFETDDLTRRH
;
A
#
# COMPACT_ATOMS: atom_id res chain seq x y z
N MET A 1 15.47 -22.10 -6.29
CA MET A 1 15.65 -21.05 -7.31
C MET A 1 17.14 -20.78 -7.44
N ARG A 2 17.70 -20.82 -8.65
CA ARG A 2 19.14 -20.57 -8.86
C ARG A 2 19.47 -19.08 -8.70
N PRO A 3 20.70 -18.69 -8.32
CA PRO A 3 21.06 -17.29 -8.07
C PRO A 3 20.75 -16.33 -9.23
N VAL A 4 20.94 -16.76 -10.49
CA VAL A 4 20.62 -15.95 -11.67
C VAL A 4 19.14 -15.54 -11.71
N PHE A 5 18.22 -16.44 -11.34
CA PHE A 5 16.80 -16.15 -11.34
C PHE A 5 16.39 -15.28 -10.15
N ALA A 6 17.10 -15.35 -9.02
CA ALA A 6 16.90 -14.41 -7.92
C ALA A 6 17.24 -12.97 -8.34
N VAL A 7 18.33 -12.78 -9.09
CA VAL A 7 18.70 -11.48 -9.67
C VAL A 7 17.62 -10.99 -10.65
N VAL A 8 17.14 -11.86 -11.54
CA VAL A 8 16.07 -11.52 -12.49
C VAL A 8 14.79 -11.12 -11.76
N SER A 9 14.35 -11.89 -10.77
CA SER A 9 13.15 -11.56 -9.99
C SER A 9 13.28 -10.24 -9.23
N GLY A 10 14.44 -9.96 -8.65
CA GLY A 10 14.73 -8.69 -7.99
C GLY A 10 14.72 -7.51 -8.97
N ALA A 11 15.31 -7.67 -10.15
CA ALA A 11 15.30 -6.65 -11.19
C ALA A 11 13.88 -6.32 -11.67
N VAL A 12 13.04 -7.35 -11.87
CA VAL A 12 11.62 -7.15 -12.23
C VAL A 12 10.85 -6.47 -11.08
N ALA A 13 11.08 -6.87 -9.82
CA ALA A 13 10.48 -6.19 -8.67
C ALA A 13 10.91 -4.71 -8.59
N GLY A 14 12.17 -4.40 -8.88
CA GLY A 14 12.69 -3.03 -8.99
C GLY A 14 11.98 -2.19 -10.05
N LEU A 15 11.67 -2.79 -11.20
CA LEU A 15 10.86 -2.13 -12.24
C LEU A 15 9.42 -1.92 -11.79
N ILE A 16 8.80 -2.93 -11.15
CA ILE A 16 7.43 -2.85 -10.63
C ILE A 16 7.32 -1.71 -9.63
N VAL A 17 8.20 -1.65 -8.63
CA VAL A 17 8.14 -0.59 -7.59
C VAL A 17 8.37 0.81 -8.15
N SER A 18 9.05 0.94 -9.29
CA SER A 18 9.29 2.24 -9.93
C SER A 18 8.12 2.72 -10.79
N ILE A 19 7.23 1.83 -11.22
CA ILE A 19 6.15 2.13 -12.19
C ILE A 19 4.77 2.14 -11.53
N VAL A 20 4.51 1.17 -10.65
CA VAL A 20 3.17 0.97 -10.07
C VAL A 20 2.68 2.13 -9.20
N PRO A 21 3.51 2.86 -8.42
CA PRO A 21 3.04 4.00 -7.64
C PRO A 21 2.35 5.06 -8.50
N ALA A 22 2.96 5.44 -9.63
CA ALA A 22 2.38 6.37 -10.59
C ALA A 22 1.08 5.85 -11.22
N VAL A 23 0.94 4.53 -11.36
CA VAL A 23 -0.31 3.91 -11.84
C VAL A 23 -1.40 3.99 -10.77
N LEU A 24 -1.08 3.75 -9.50
CA LEU A 24 -2.02 3.88 -8.37
C LEU A 24 -2.48 5.34 -8.20
N GLU A 25 -1.55 6.29 -8.28
CA GLU A 25 -1.85 7.72 -8.24
C GLU A 25 -2.79 8.13 -9.38
N LYS A 26 -2.57 7.61 -10.60
CA LYS A 26 -3.48 7.83 -11.74
C LYS A 26 -4.88 7.27 -11.51
N PHE A 27 -5.01 6.22 -10.69
CA PHE A 27 -6.30 5.69 -10.24
C PHE A 27 -6.86 6.40 -9.01
N LYS A 28 -6.20 7.46 -8.53
CA LYS A 28 -6.55 8.19 -7.31
C LYS A 28 -6.53 7.31 -6.06
N VAL A 29 -5.64 6.32 -6.06
CA VAL A 29 -5.36 5.50 -4.88
C VAL A 29 -4.13 6.11 -4.21
N ASP A 30 -4.38 6.81 -3.09
CA ASP A 30 -3.34 7.43 -2.27
C ASP A 30 -2.74 6.37 -1.31
N ASP A 31 -1.62 5.78 -1.72
CA ASP A 31 -0.83 4.84 -0.94
C ASP A 31 0.38 5.57 -0.33
N VAL A 32 0.16 6.19 0.84
CA VAL A 32 1.07 7.12 1.51
C VAL A 32 2.53 6.65 1.66
N VAL A 33 2.78 5.34 1.67
CA VAL A 33 4.12 4.76 1.84
C VAL A 33 4.45 3.70 0.78
N ASP A 34 3.69 3.66 -0.31
CA ASP A 34 3.80 2.63 -1.37
C ASP A 34 3.69 1.18 -0.87
N ALA A 35 2.96 0.96 0.23
CA ALA A 35 2.83 -0.37 0.85
C ALA A 35 2.17 -1.39 -0.10
N VAL A 36 1.16 -0.99 -0.85
CA VAL A 36 0.46 -1.84 -1.83
C VAL A 36 1.41 -2.21 -2.96
N THR A 37 2.20 -1.26 -3.45
CA THR A 37 3.19 -1.51 -4.50
C THR A 37 4.29 -2.48 -4.02
N VAL A 38 4.94 -2.17 -2.89
CA VAL A 38 6.10 -2.91 -2.39
C VAL A 38 5.69 -4.27 -1.86
N HIS A 39 4.68 -4.34 -1.02
CA HIS A 39 4.31 -5.60 -0.36
C HIS A 39 3.24 -6.37 -1.12
N GLY A 40 2.24 -5.68 -1.66
CA GLY A 40 1.17 -6.31 -2.43
C GLY A 40 1.66 -6.80 -3.80
N VAL A 41 2.05 -5.88 -4.68
CA VAL A 41 2.37 -6.19 -6.08
C VAL A 41 3.72 -6.91 -6.20
N CYS A 42 4.78 -6.40 -5.57
CA CYS A 42 6.08 -7.09 -5.64
C CYS A 42 6.06 -8.43 -4.87
N GLY A 43 5.27 -8.54 -3.79
CA GLY A 43 5.08 -9.81 -3.08
C GLY A 43 4.35 -10.87 -3.92
N ALA A 44 3.30 -10.46 -4.63
CA ALA A 44 2.60 -11.32 -5.61
C ALA A 44 3.56 -11.77 -6.72
N TRP A 45 4.33 -10.85 -7.31
CA TRP A 45 5.36 -11.17 -8.30
C TRP A 45 6.40 -12.16 -7.75
N GLY A 46 6.94 -11.91 -6.55
CA GLY A 46 7.92 -12.79 -5.92
C GLY A 46 7.41 -14.22 -5.74
N THR A 47 6.13 -14.37 -5.35
CA THR A 47 5.46 -15.66 -5.17
C THR A 47 5.28 -16.40 -6.50
N LEU A 48 4.84 -15.68 -7.54
CA LEU A 48 4.73 -16.25 -8.89
C LEU A 48 6.09 -16.63 -9.46
N ALA A 49 7.11 -15.79 -9.26
CA ALA A 49 8.46 -16.03 -9.72
C ALA A 49 9.11 -17.21 -9.00
N ALA A 50 8.79 -17.45 -7.72
CA ALA A 50 9.23 -18.64 -6.99
C ALA A 50 8.70 -19.93 -7.63
N GLY A 51 7.46 -19.92 -8.13
CA GLY A 51 6.89 -21.02 -8.91
C GLY A 51 7.50 -21.13 -10.31
N LEU A 52 7.65 -20.00 -11.01
CA LEU A 52 8.20 -19.93 -12.37
C LEU A 52 9.65 -20.45 -12.42
N PHE A 53 10.44 -20.13 -11.40
CA PHE A 53 11.86 -20.49 -11.30
C PHE A 53 12.12 -21.61 -10.28
N PHE A 54 11.11 -22.47 -10.08
CA PHE A 54 11.25 -23.68 -9.28
C PHE A 54 12.25 -24.64 -9.91
N GLU A 55 13.32 -24.96 -9.19
CA GLU A 55 14.53 -25.55 -9.76
C GLU A 55 14.32 -26.95 -10.37
N LYS A 56 13.42 -27.75 -9.78
CA LYS A 56 13.15 -29.11 -10.27
C LYS A 56 12.21 -29.14 -11.48
N ASN A 57 11.48 -28.07 -11.73
CA ASN A 57 10.50 -27.99 -12.81
C ASN A 57 10.21 -26.53 -13.19
N MET A 58 11.20 -25.91 -13.82
CA MET A 58 11.12 -24.51 -14.23
C MET A 58 10.03 -24.29 -15.28
N PHE A 59 9.37 -23.13 -15.22
CA PHE A 59 8.31 -22.71 -16.14
C PHE A 59 7.09 -23.65 -16.17
N SER A 60 6.91 -24.49 -15.14
CA SER A 60 5.72 -25.32 -15.01
C SER A 60 4.49 -24.48 -14.73
N MET A 61 3.55 -24.48 -15.67
CA MET A 61 2.27 -23.79 -15.52
C MET A 61 1.40 -24.39 -14.43
N GLU A 62 1.58 -25.68 -14.11
CA GLU A 62 0.92 -26.31 -12.96
C GLU A 62 1.41 -25.71 -11.64
N ILE A 63 2.72 -25.52 -11.49
CA ILE A 63 3.28 -24.92 -10.26
C ILE A 63 2.90 -23.44 -10.18
N VAL A 64 3.00 -22.70 -11.29
CA VAL A 64 2.64 -21.28 -11.33
C VAL A 64 1.15 -21.07 -11.02
N SER A 65 0.25 -21.94 -11.50
CA SER A 65 -1.17 -21.83 -11.20
C SER A 65 -1.46 -22.07 -9.71
N VAL A 66 -0.77 -23.01 -9.07
CA VAL A 66 -0.86 -23.22 -7.62
C VAL A 66 -0.39 -21.97 -6.86
N GLN A 67 0.72 -21.35 -7.28
CA GLN A 67 1.19 -20.10 -6.66
C GLN A 67 0.21 -18.94 -6.88
N ALA A 68 -0.40 -18.83 -8.05
CA ALA A 68 -1.42 -17.83 -8.35
C ALA A 68 -2.66 -17.99 -7.48
N ILE A 69 -3.12 -19.23 -7.25
CA ILE A 69 -4.18 -19.53 -6.29
C ILE A 69 -3.77 -19.09 -4.89
N GLY A 70 -2.53 -19.38 -4.47
CA GLY A 70 -2.00 -18.95 -3.17
C GLY A 70 -2.02 -17.43 -3.00
N VAL A 71 -1.55 -16.68 -4.00
CA VAL A 71 -1.60 -15.21 -4.02
C VAL A 71 -3.05 -14.70 -3.92
N ALA A 72 -3.97 -15.27 -4.70
CA ALA A 72 -5.37 -14.89 -4.68
C ALA A 72 -6.02 -15.16 -3.30
N MET A 73 -5.74 -16.32 -2.70
CA MET A 73 -6.26 -16.67 -1.37
C MET A 73 -5.69 -15.75 -0.29
N ALA A 74 -4.37 -15.46 -0.34
CA ALA A 74 -3.74 -14.53 0.59
C ALA A 74 -4.31 -13.11 0.46
N PHE A 75 -4.58 -12.65 -0.77
CA PHE A 75 -5.22 -11.37 -1.02
C PHE A 75 -6.64 -11.34 -0.47
N VAL A 76 -7.49 -12.32 -0.83
CA VAL A 76 -8.88 -12.40 -0.35
C VAL A 76 -8.94 -12.45 1.17
N TRP A 77 -8.07 -13.22 1.81
CA TRP A 77 -7.99 -13.28 3.26
C TRP A 77 -7.50 -11.97 3.87
N GLY A 78 -6.31 -11.51 3.48
CA GLY A 78 -5.67 -10.32 4.06
C GLY A 78 -6.47 -9.06 3.82
N PHE A 79 -6.78 -8.75 2.56
CA PHE A 79 -7.60 -7.59 2.20
C PHE A 79 -9.03 -7.73 2.71
N GLY A 80 -9.67 -8.90 2.55
CA GLY A 80 -11.06 -9.09 2.96
C GLY A 80 -11.28 -8.93 4.45
N VAL A 81 -10.42 -9.55 5.27
CA VAL A 81 -10.49 -9.40 6.73
C VAL A 81 -10.15 -7.98 7.16
N ALA A 82 -9.08 -7.38 6.62
CA ALA A 82 -8.72 -6.00 6.95
C ALA A 82 -9.84 -5.01 6.57
N PHE A 83 -10.38 -5.13 5.36
CA PHE A 83 -11.50 -4.30 4.89
C PHE A 83 -12.71 -4.44 5.79
N MET A 84 -13.09 -5.67 6.15
CA MET A 84 -14.21 -5.92 7.06
C MET A 84 -13.97 -5.28 8.43
N VAL A 85 -12.80 -5.49 9.04
CA VAL A 85 -12.46 -4.92 10.35
C VAL A 85 -12.45 -3.40 10.30
N PHE A 86 -11.74 -2.79 9.36
CA PHE A 86 -11.67 -1.33 9.26
C PHE A 86 -13.03 -0.71 8.94
N LYS A 87 -13.88 -1.37 8.14
CA LYS A 87 -15.25 -0.90 7.91
C LYS A 87 -16.12 -0.98 9.15
N LEU A 88 -15.99 -2.02 9.96
CA LEU A 88 -16.72 -2.11 11.23
C LEU A 88 -16.27 -1.03 12.22
N LEU A 89 -14.96 -0.74 12.28
CA LEU A 89 -14.43 0.33 13.13
C LEU A 89 -14.86 1.71 12.63
N ASP A 90 -14.91 1.94 11.32
CA ASP A 90 -15.37 3.19 10.69
C ASP A 90 -16.85 3.49 11.00
N LEU A 91 -17.66 2.46 11.29
CA LEU A 91 -19.06 2.60 11.69
C LEU A 91 -19.24 2.90 13.19
N MET A 92 -18.20 2.76 14.02
CA MET A 92 -18.28 3.09 15.44
C MET A 92 -18.33 4.61 15.65
N PRO A 93 -18.89 5.10 16.78
CA PRO A 93 -18.91 6.53 17.08
C PRO A 93 -17.49 7.11 17.05
N GLY A 94 -17.27 8.09 16.17
CA GLY A 94 -15.95 8.71 15.94
C GLY A 94 -15.17 8.19 14.73
N GLY A 95 -15.51 7.02 14.19
CA GLY A 95 -14.83 6.41 13.04
C GLY A 95 -13.33 6.14 13.27
N ILE A 96 -12.60 5.78 12.21
CA ILE A 96 -11.14 5.57 12.26
C ILE A 96 -10.32 6.71 11.66
N ARG A 97 -10.94 7.55 10.83
CA ARG A 97 -10.29 8.71 10.21
C ARG A 97 -10.71 9.98 10.93
N VAL A 98 -9.73 10.85 11.21
CA VAL A 98 -9.98 12.16 11.82
C VAL A 98 -10.80 13.06 10.89
N SER A 99 -11.40 14.12 11.46
CA SER A 99 -12.12 15.11 10.65
C SER A 99 -11.18 15.83 9.67
N SER A 100 -11.69 16.31 8.53
CA SER A 100 -10.88 17.04 7.55
C SER A 100 -10.15 18.26 8.15
N GLN A 101 -10.78 18.91 9.14
CA GLN A 101 -10.16 20.03 9.84
C GLN A 101 -8.97 19.58 10.69
N HIS A 102 -9.06 18.43 11.36
CA HIS A 102 -7.96 17.87 12.13
C HIS A 102 -6.84 17.34 11.21
N GLU A 103 -7.23 16.73 10.09
CA GLU A 103 -6.28 16.25 9.07
C GLU A 103 -5.43 17.41 8.52
N GLN A 104 -6.05 18.53 8.16
CA GLN A 104 -5.34 19.72 7.67
C GLN A 104 -4.44 20.38 8.73
N ARG A 105 -4.85 20.37 10.00
CA ARG A 105 -4.06 20.90 11.11
C ARG A 105 -2.84 20.05 11.46
N GLY A 106 -2.81 18.80 11.01
CA GLY A 106 -1.79 17.82 11.37
C GLY A 106 -2.11 17.12 12.69
N LEU A 107 -1.91 15.79 12.70
CA LEU A 107 -2.23 14.97 13.87
C LEU A 107 -1.27 15.23 15.04
N ASP A 108 -0.02 15.63 14.79
CA ASP A 108 0.94 15.98 15.86
C ASP A 108 0.38 17.06 16.79
N TYR A 109 -0.25 18.10 16.21
CA TYR A 109 -0.82 19.19 16.99
C TYR A 109 -2.13 18.78 17.66
N ILE A 110 -3.02 18.07 16.95
CA ILE A 110 -4.36 17.75 17.45
C ILE A 110 -4.36 16.63 18.49
N GLU A 111 -3.56 15.58 18.28
CA GLU A 111 -3.54 14.39 19.15
C GLU A 111 -2.43 14.47 20.21
N HIS A 112 -1.34 15.18 19.93
CA HIS A 112 -0.16 15.21 20.82
C HIS A 112 0.18 16.61 21.37
N ALA A 113 -0.55 17.66 20.96
CA ALA A 113 -0.29 19.05 21.37
C ALA A 113 1.17 19.49 21.12
N GLU A 114 1.80 18.92 20.09
CA GLU A 114 3.19 19.13 19.73
C GLU A 114 3.31 19.56 18.26
N LEU A 115 4.34 20.34 17.95
CA LEU A 115 4.71 20.67 16.57
C LEU A 115 6.03 19.96 16.27
N SER A 116 6.02 18.93 15.43
CA SER A 116 7.24 18.18 15.11
C SER A 116 8.29 19.02 14.39
N TYR A 117 7.88 20.07 13.68
CA TYR A 117 8.80 21.02 13.03
C TYR A 117 8.34 22.48 13.18
N PRO A 118 8.55 23.10 14.37
CA PRO A 118 8.07 24.44 14.70
C PRO A 118 8.63 25.56 13.82
N GLU A 119 9.73 25.31 13.10
CA GLU A 119 10.37 26.22 12.16
C GLU A 119 9.66 26.29 10.80
N PHE A 120 8.92 25.25 10.40
CA PHE A 120 8.21 25.19 9.11
C PHE A 120 6.70 25.45 9.23
N GLN A 121 6.11 25.22 10.41
CA GLN A 121 4.66 25.34 10.62
C GLN A 121 4.18 26.76 11.01
N ARG A 122 5.05 27.78 11.00
CA ARG A 122 4.69 29.14 11.44
C ARG A 122 3.75 29.89 10.49
N ASP A 123 3.72 29.50 9.22
CA ASP A 123 3.01 30.21 8.14
C ASP A 123 1.88 29.39 7.49
N VAL A 124 1.43 28.28 8.11
CA VAL A 124 0.29 27.50 7.58
C VAL A 124 -1.01 28.24 7.90
N THR A 125 -1.28 29.31 7.15
CA THR A 125 -2.60 29.93 7.12
C THR A 125 -3.56 28.92 6.53
N PHE A 126 -4.34 28.26 7.38
CA PHE A 126 -5.44 27.41 6.94
C PHE A 126 -6.36 28.22 6.01
N GLU A 127 -6.55 27.73 4.78
CA GLU A 127 -7.46 28.36 3.84
C GLU A 127 -8.89 28.02 4.27
N THR A 128 -9.52 28.91 5.05
CA THR A 128 -10.84 28.66 5.66
C THR A 128 -11.92 28.35 4.63
N ASP A 129 -11.74 28.86 3.42
CA ASP A 129 -12.75 28.88 2.38
C ASP A 129 -12.85 27.53 1.63
N ASP A 130 -11.81 26.69 1.69
CA ASP A 130 -11.79 25.35 1.07
C ASP A 130 -11.66 24.19 2.08
N LEU A 131 -11.76 24.47 3.39
CA LEU A 131 -11.67 23.49 4.50
C LEU A 131 -12.56 22.24 4.35
N THR A 132 -13.65 22.34 3.59
CA THR A 132 -14.62 21.25 3.39
C THR A 132 -14.50 20.56 2.04
N ARG A 133 -13.72 21.10 1.10
CA ARG A 133 -13.50 20.46 -0.20
C ARG A 133 -12.43 19.40 -0.09
N ARG A 134 -12.72 18.26 -0.70
CA ARG A 134 -11.77 17.17 -0.93
C ARG A 134 -11.10 17.41 -2.28
N HIS A 135 -9.77 17.40 -2.34
CA HIS A 135 -9.03 17.21 -3.58
C HIS A 135 -8.98 15.72 -3.94
#